data_AF-A0A6H1KL06-F1
#
_entry.id   AF-A0A6H1KL06-F1
#
_cell.length_a   1.000
_cell.length_b   1.000
_cell.length_c   1.000
_cell.angle_alpha   90.00
_cell.angle_beta   90.00
_cell.angle_gamma   90.00
#
_symmetry.space_group_name_H-M   'P 1'
#
loop_
_entity.id
_entity.type
_entity.pdbx_description
1 polymer ?
#
loop_
_entity_poly.entity_id
_entity_poly.type
_entity_poly.pdbx_seq_one_letter_code
_entity_poly.pdbx_strand_id
1 'polypeptide(L)'
;MTWLPADFAHPLRVELSGGHHLRPITGADAAMDYPVVMGSRERLWSLFGEAWGWPAETMTYEANQRDLERHEAEIAAHESFNYVLLDGTGTVESGCVYIDPPEKAGADAEISWWVTDDRAGTGLERELASLVPRWIAEDWPFERPRFIGRDLSWREWLALPDADADADA
;
A
#
# COMPACT_ATOMS: atom_id res chain seq x y z
N MET A 1 21.09 1.78 8.32
CA MET A 1 20.65 0.36 8.34
C MET A 1 19.43 0.25 7.45
N THR A 2 19.20 -0.90 6.79
CA THR A 2 17.91 -1.15 6.13
C THR A 2 16.81 -1.18 7.20
N TRP A 3 15.62 -0.67 6.90
CA TRP A 3 14.48 -0.65 7.84
C TRP A 3 13.91 -2.05 8.14
N LEU A 4 14.43 -3.07 7.46
CA LEU A 4 14.12 -4.49 7.63
C LEU A 4 15.37 -5.32 7.93
N PRO A 5 15.23 -6.47 8.64
CA PRO A 5 16.28 -7.47 8.79
C PRO A 5 16.81 -7.97 7.43
N ALA A 6 18.12 -8.25 7.35
CA ALA A 6 18.76 -8.66 6.10
C ALA A 6 18.27 -10.02 5.55
N ASP A 7 17.71 -10.86 6.41
CA ASP A 7 17.13 -12.16 6.08
C ASP A 7 15.59 -12.14 6.00
N PHE A 8 14.97 -10.95 6.08
CA PHE A 8 13.54 -10.82 5.96
C PHE A 8 13.04 -11.29 4.60
N ALA A 9 11.99 -12.11 4.61
CA ALA A 9 11.30 -12.56 3.41
C ALA A 9 9.87 -12.06 3.46
N HIS A 10 9.54 -11.10 2.58
CA HIS A 10 8.19 -10.57 2.51
C HIS A 10 7.20 -11.65 2.01
N PRO A 11 5.95 -11.64 2.49
CA PRO A 11 4.92 -12.56 2.03
C PRO A 11 4.66 -12.44 0.53
N LEU A 12 4.63 -13.55 -0.21
CA LEU A 12 4.32 -13.53 -1.64
C LEU A 12 2.81 -13.65 -1.93
N ARG A 13 2.04 -14.06 -0.91
CA ARG A 13 0.59 -14.24 -0.99
C ARG A 13 -0.03 -14.21 0.40
N VAL A 14 -1.12 -13.46 0.54
CA VAL A 14 -1.90 -13.39 1.79
C VAL A 14 -3.36 -13.63 1.46
N GLU A 15 -3.97 -14.65 2.06
CA GLU A 15 -5.34 -15.05 1.74
C GLU A 15 -6.38 -14.22 2.51
N LEU A 16 -7.48 -13.95 1.81
CA LEU A 16 -8.72 -13.39 2.35
C LEU A 16 -9.89 -14.36 2.06
N SER A 17 -11.01 -14.11 2.71
CA SER A 17 -12.25 -14.86 2.52
C SER A 17 -12.78 -14.69 1.10
N GLY A 18 -13.60 -15.66 0.68
CA GLY A 18 -14.18 -15.66 -0.66
C GLY A 18 -13.16 -15.84 -1.78
N GLY A 19 -11.92 -16.27 -1.46
CA GLY A 19 -10.85 -16.53 -2.41
C GLY A 19 -10.05 -15.29 -2.80
N HIS A 20 -10.34 -14.11 -2.24
CA HIS A 20 -9.51 -12.93 -2.49
C HIS A 20 -8.12 -13.13 -1.90
N HIS A 21 -7.12 -12.45 -2.46
CA HIS A 21 -5.76 -12.50 -1.94
C HIS A 21 -4.99 -11.23 -2.24
N LEU A 22 -4.00 -10.96 -1.41
CA LEU A 22 -2.95 -9.98 -1.69
C LEU A 22 -1.73 -10.68 -2.25
N ARG A 23 -1.02 -10.02 -3.16
CA ARG A 23 0.34 -10.39 -3.59
C ARG A 23 1.12 -9.14 -4.02
N PRO A 24 2.46 -9.17 -4.04
CA PRO A 24 3.26 -8.10 -4.61
C PRO A 24 2.77 -7.67 -6.00
N ILE A 25 2.63 -6.37 -6.21
CA ILE A 25 2.28 -5.81 -7.52
C ILE A 25 3.48 -5.90 -8.47
N THR A 26 3.21 -6.00 -9.77
CA THR A 26 4.23 -6.09 -10.82
C THR A 26 3.92 -5.14 -11.96
N GLY A 27 4.91 -4.80 -12.79
CA GLY A 27 4.69 -4.01 -14.00
C GLY A 27 3.66 -4.63 -14.97
N ALA A 28 3.51 -5.96 -14.93
CA ALA A 28 2.54 -6.70 -15.75
C ALA A 28 1.07 -6.40 -15.37
N ASP A 29 0.82 -5.83 -14.19
CA ASP A 29 -0.52 -5.52 -13.70
C ASP A 29 -1.12 -4.25 -14.30
N ALA A 30 -0.32 -3.44 -15.03
CA ALA A 30 -0.73 -2.12 -15.51
C ALA A 30 -2.03 -2.13 -16.33
N ALA A 31 -2.27 -3.19 -17.12
CA ALA A 31 -3.48 -3.33 -17.92
C ALA A 31 -4.76 -3.52 -17.08
N MET A 32 -4.62 -4.06 -15.87
CA MET A 32 -5.70 -4.27 -14.90
C MET A 32 -5.79 -3.08 -13.92
N ASP A 33 -4.66 -2.59 -13.44
CA ASP A 33 -4.55 -1.54 -12.42
C ASP A 33 -4.96 -0.15 -12.95
N TYR A 34 -4.49 0.23 -14.15
CA TYR A 34 -4.79 1.55 -14.71
C TYR A 34 -6.30 1.89 -14.77
N PRO A 35 -7.19 1.04 -15.33
CA PRO A 35 -8.61 1.33 -15.34
C PRO A 35 -9.24 1.35 -13.93
N VAL A 36 -8.67 0.62 -12.98
CA VAL A 36 -9.15 0.54 -11.59
C VAL A 36 -8.80 1.83 -10.84
N VAL A 37 -7.55 2.26 -10.92
CA VAL A 37 -7.05 3.51 -10.33
C VAL A 37 -7.78 4.71 -10.94
N MET A 38 -7.84 4.79 -12.28
CA MET A 38 -8.48 5.92 -12.95
C MET A 38 -10.01 5.90 -12.79
N GLY A 39 -10.62 4.72 -12.68
CA GLY A 39 -12.05 4.57 -12.37
C GLY A 39 -12.41 4.98 -10.94
N SER A 40 -11.48 4.81 -9.99
CA SER A 40 -11.65 5.21 -8.58
C SER A 40 -10.99 6.55 -8.24
N ARG A 41 -10.55 7.31 -9.26
CA ARG A 41 -9.62 8.44 -9.10
C ARG A 41 -10.08 9.51 -8.10
N GLU A 42 -11.34 9.94 -8.15
CA GLU A 42 -11.84 10.99 -7.24
C GLU A 42 -11.71 10.57 -5.77
N ARG A 43 -12.10 9.32 -5.47
CA ARG A 43 -11.97 8.73 -4.13
C ARG A 43 -10.51 8.61 -3.73
N LEU A 44 -9.66 8.07 -4.60
CA LEU A 44 -8.23 7.90 -4.32
C LEU A 44 -7.53 9.24 -4.10
N TRP A 45 -7.85 10.26 -4.91
CA TRP A 45 -7.32 11.61 -4.76
C TRP A 45 -7.73 12.22 -3.40
N SER A 46 -8.95 11.97 -2.93
CA SER A 46 -9.37 12.44 -1.59
C SER A 46 -8.59 11.79 -0.44
N LEU A 47 -8.01 10.61 -0.66
CA LEU A 47 -7.24 9.88 0.34
C LEU A 47 -5.75 10.27 0.26
N PHE A 48 -5.18 10.22 -0.95
CA PHE A 48 -3.73 10.28 -1.16
C PHE A 48 -3.27 11.55 -1.87
N GLY A 49 -4.16 12.32 -2.47
CA GLY A 49 -3.81 13.44 -3.35
C GLY A 49 -3.04 14.56 -2.66
N GLU A 50 -3.35 14.84 -1.39
CA GLU A 50 -2.62 15.86 -0.60
C GLU A 50 -1.19 15.41 -0.27
N ALA A 51 -1.00 14.14 0.06
CA ALA A 51 0.29 13.60 0.49
C ALA A 51 1.19 13.18 -0.68
N TRP A 52 0.62 12.53 -1.69
CA TRP A 52 1.36 11.87 -2.77
C TRP A 52 1.13 12.50 -4.15
N GLY A 53 0.17 13.42 -4.28
CA GLY A 53 -0.22 13.94 -5.59
C GLY A 53 -0.75 12.85 -6.53
N TRP A 54 -1.29 11.77 -5.97
CA TRP A 54 -1.74 10.58 -6.70
C TRP A 54 -3.22 10.24 -6.41
N PRO A 55 -3.98 9.72 -7.39
CA PRO A 55 -3.66 9.65 -8.82
C PRO A 55 -4.00 10.98 -9.54
N ALA A 56 -3.04 11.51 -10.28
CA ALA A 56 -3.19 12.77 -11.02
C ALA A 56 -4.24 12.67 -12.15
N GLU A 57 -4.91 13.78 -12.47
CA GLU A 57 -5.87 13.86 -13.60
C GLU A 57 -5.27 13.43 -14.93
N THR A 58 -4.00 13.74 -15.10
CA THR A 58 -3.24 13.53 -16.33
C THR A 58 -2.44 12.23 -16.30
N MET A 59 -2.70 11.33 -15.34
CA MET A 59 -2.02 10.05 -15.28
C MET A 59 -2.33 9.25 -16.55
N THR A 60 -1.29 8.85 -17.28
CA THR A 60 -1.42 8.02 -18.47
C THR A 60 -1.18 6.56 -18.14
N TYR A 61 -1.59 5.67 -19.05
CA TYR A 61 -1.29 4.25 -18.93
C TYR A 61 0.21 3.99 -18.80
N GLU A 62 1.05 4.68 -19.59
CA GLU A 62 2.50 4.51 -19.54
C GLU A 62 3.12 5.03 -18.23
N ALA A 63 2.55 6.11 -17.67
CA ALA A 63 2.97 6.60 -16.36
C ALA A 63 2.64 5.58 -15.26
N ASN A 64 1.43 5.01 -15.31
CA ASN A 64 1.00 3.94 -14.41
C ASN A 64 1.90 2.70 -14.52
N GLN A 65 2.16 2.23 -15.74
CA GLN A 65 3.03 1.07 -15.96
C GLN A 65 4.43 1.29 -15.39
N ARG A 66 5.04 2.47 -15.62
CA ARG A 66 6.35 2.81 -15.06
C ARG A 66 6.33 2.84 -13.53
N ASP A 67 5.23 3.30 -12.95
CA ASP A 67 5.04 3.33 -11.50
C ASP A 67 4.99 1.91 -10.91
N LEU A 68 4.28 1.00 -11.56
CA LEU A 68 4.24 -0.40 -11.16
C LEU A 68 5.58 -1.12 -11.37
N GLU A 69 6.30 -0.84 -12.45
CA GLU A 69 7.66 -1.35 -12.68
C GLU A 69 8.64 -0.85 -11.61
N ARG A 70 8.49 0.41 -11.16
CA ARG A 70 9.25 0.96 -10.04
C ARG A 70 8.90 0.21 -8.74
N HIS A 71 7.62 0.05 -8.42
CA HIS A 71 7.18 -0.69 -7.23
C HIS A 71 7.67 -2.14 -7.23
N GLU A 72 7.67 -2.82 -8.37
CA GLU A 72 8.22 -4.17 -8.52
C GLU A 72 9.72 -4.21 -8.14
N ALA A 73 10.49 -3.23 -8.61
CA ALA A 73 11.91 -3.11 -8.28
C ALA A 73 12.14 -2.80 -6.79
N GLU A 74 11.35 -1.89 -6.21
CA GLU A 74 11.40 -1.54 -4.79
C GLU A 74 11.09 -2.74 -3.90
N ILE A 75 10.07 -3.54 -4.25
CA ILE A 75 9.73 -4.78 -3.55
C ILE A 75 10.88 -5.77 -3.61
N ALA A 76 11.51 -5.93 -4.79
CA ALA A 76 12.63 -6.84 -4.96
C ALA A 76 13.86 -6.41 -4.14
N ALA A 77 14.02 -5.10 -3.92
CA ALA A 77 15.08 -4.50 -3.13
C ALA A 77 14.74 -4.33 -1.63
N HIS A 78 13.52 -4.66 -1.20
CA HIS A 78 12.97 -4.38 0.14
C HIS A 78 13.04 -2.90 0.53
N GLU A 79 12.82 -2.01 -0.44
CA GLU A 79 12.80 -0.56 -0.23
C GLU A 79 11.41 -0.07 0.19
N SER A 80 10.36 -0.59 -0.43
CA SER A 80 8.95 -0.38 -0.12
C SER A 80 8.14 -1.58 -0.60
N PHE A 81 6.87 -1.67 -0.21
CA PHE A 81 5.99 -2.73 -0.70
C PHE A 81 4.62 -2.21 -1.09
N ASN A 82 4.18 -2.62 -2.28
CA ASN A 82 2.83 -2.44 -2.76
C ASN A 82 2.23 -3.81 -3.09
N TYR A 83 1.13 -4.15 -2.41
CA TYR A 83 0.38 -5.38 -2.60
C TYR A 83 -0.95 -5.10 -3.27
N VAL A 84 -1.21 -5.76 -4.38
CA VAL A 84 -2.50 -5.70 -5.08
C VAL A 84 -3.49 -6.69 -4.47
N LEU A 85 -4.72 -6.23 -4.21
CA LEU A 85 -5.84 -7.05 -3.74
C LEU A 85 -6.62 -7.58 -4.95
N LEU A 86 -6.61 -8.89 -5.12
CA LEU A 86 -7.23 -9.57 -6.24
C LEU A 86 -8.36 -10.49 -5.82
N ASP A 87 -9.27 -10.76 -6.75
CA ASP A 87 -10.20 -11.88 -6.66
C ASP A 87 -9.51 -13.25 -6.74
N GLY A 88 -10.28 -14.33 -6.55
CA GLY A 88 -9.74 -15.70 -6.55
C GLY A 88 -9.17 -16.17 -7.87
N THR A 89 -9.51 -15.52 -8.99
CA THR A 89 -8.93 -15.81 -10.30
C THR A 89 -7.69 -14.98 -10.60
N GLY A 90 -7.40 -13.95 -9.80
CA GLY A 90 -6.25 -13.05 -10.02
C GLY A 90 -6.44 -12.10 -11.20
N THR A 91 -7.69 -11.86 -11.60
CA THR A 91 -8.03 -11.12 -12.83
C THR A 91 -8.75 -9.80 -12.58
N VAL A 92 -9.25 -9.62 -11.37
CA VAL A 92 -9.94 -8.40 -10.96
C VAL A 92 -9.25 -7.84 -9.73
N GLU A 93 -8.70 -6.64 -9.88
CA GLU A 93 -8.20 -5.84 -8.77
C GLU A 93 -9.34 -5.11 -8.04
N SER A 94 -9.23 -5.06 -6.73
CA SER A 94 -10.21 -4.44 -5.83
C SER A 94 -9.57 -3.49 -4.81
N GLY A 95 -8.28 -3.21 -4.90
CA GLY A 95 -7.55 -2.34 -3.97
C GLY A 95 -6.06 -2.62 -3.90
N CYS A 96 -5.34 -1.84 -3.09
CA CYS A 96 -3.93 -2.05 -2.79
C CYS A 96 -3.62 -1.79 -1.31
N VAL A 97 -2.52 -2.37 -0.82
CA VAL A 97 -1.91 -2.12 0.49
C VAL A 97 -0.46 -1.69 0.29
N TYR A 98 -0.10 -0.54 0.84
CA TYR A 98 1.26 0.02 0.83
C TYR A 98 1.89 -0.15 2.22
N ILE A 99 3.16 -0.53 2.23
CA ILE A 99 3.98 -0.71 3.42
C ILE A 99 5.33 -0.06 3.13
N ASP A 100 5.57 1.07 3.76
CA ASP A 100 6.69 1.96 3.47
C ASP A 100 7.58 2.14 4.71
N PRO A 101 8.88 2.41 4.53
CA PRO A 101 9.71 2.90 5.62
C PRO A 101 9.13 4.22 6.14
N PRO A 102 9.29 4.53 7.43
CA PRO A 102 8.66 5.69 8.03
C PRO A 102 9.30 6.99 7.52
N GLU A 103 8.50 7.87 6.91
CA GLU A 103 8.95 9.23 6.56
C GLU A 103 8.82 10.20 7.75
N LYS A 104 7.95 9.88 8.72
CA LYS A 104 7.65 10.73 9.89
C LYS A 104 8.06 10.05 11.19
N ALA A 105 8.61 10.83 12.12
CA ALA A 105 9.16 10.33 13.38
C ALA A 105 8.13 9.55 14.21
N GLY A 106 8.60 8.57 15.00
CA GLY A 106 7.78 7.85 15.97
C GLY A 106 7.06 6.60 15.44
N ALA A 107 7.41 6.12 14.24
CA ALA A 107 7.03 4.81 13.71
C ALA A 107 8.26 4.10 13.14
N ASP A 108 8.17 2.79 12.94
CA ASP A 108 9.16 1.97 12.21
C ASP A 108 8.65 1.41 10.88
N ALA A 109 7.37 1.65 10.57
CA ALA A 109 6.76 1.42 9.26
C ALA A 109 5.48 2.26 9.10
N GLU A 110 5.15 2.61 7.87
CA GLU A 110 3.95 3.35 7.50
C GLU A 110 3.10 2.51 6.55
N ILE A 111 1.86 2.28 6.93
CA ILE A 111 0.96 1.36 6.22
C ILE A 111 -0.31 2.10 5.86
N SER A 112 -0.72 1.97 4.61
CA SER A 112 -1.99 2.51 4.12
C SER A 112 -2.61 1.56 3.11
N TRP A 113 -3.92 1.64 2.92
CA TRP A 113 -4.59 0.80 1.94
C TRP A 113 -5.89 1.44 1.48
N TRP A 114 -6.35 0.99 0.32
CA TRP A 114 -7.63 1.37 -0.24
C TRP A 114 -8.31 0.18 -0.89
N VAL A 115 -9.61 0.32 -1.12
CA VAL A 115 -10.39 -0.53 -1.99
C VAL A 115 -11.05 0.33 -3.06
N THR A 116 -11.43 -0.27 -4.18
CA THR A 116 -12.16 0.42 -5.25
C THR A 116 -13.46 1.02 -4.75
N ASP A 117 -13.97 2.03 -5.46
CA ASP A 117 -15.19 2.73 -5.05
C ASP A 117 -16.40 1.79 -4.88
N ASP A 118 -16.56 0.80 -5.76
CA ASP A 118 -17.63 -0.21 -5.70
C ASP A 118 -17.47 -1.22 -4.54
N ARG A 119 -16.29 -1.25 -3.90
CA ARG A 119 -15.98 -2.09 -2.74
C ARG A 119 -16.02 -1.32 -1.42
N ALA A 120 -16.10 0.02 -1.46
CA ALA A 120 -16.25 0.84 -0.26
C ALA A 120 -17.54 0.48 0.50
N GLY A 121 -17.44 0.35 1.82
CA GLY A 121 -18.54 -0.05 2.71
C GLY A 121 -18.95 -1.52 2.63
N THR A 122 -18.33 -2.32 1.76
CA THR A 122 -18.67 -3.74 1.60
C THR A 122 -18.02 -4.63 2.67
N GLY A 123 -18.34 -5.93 2.63
CA GLY A 123 -17.68 -6.91 3.49
C GLY A 123 -16.18 -7.01 3.22
N LEU A 124 -15.75 -6.83 1.96
CA LEU A 124 -14.35 -6.91 1.56
C LEU A 124 -13.50 -5.81 2.22
N GLU A 125 -14.00 -4.57 2.26
CA GLU A 125 -13.28 -3.47 2.94
C GLU A 125 -13.13 -3.73 4.44
N ARG A 126 -14.19 -4.21 5.11
CA ARG A 126 -14.14 -4.54 6.54
C ARG A 126 -13.18 -5.69 6.83
N GLU A 127 -13.15 -6.67 5.95
CA GLU A 127 -12.23 -7.79 6.05
C GLU A 127 -10.79 -7.33 5.88
N LEU A 128 -10.48 -6.56 4.83
CA LEU A 128 -9.15 -6.01 4.60
C LEU A 128 -8.71 -5.15 5.80
N ALA A 129 -9.61 -4.31 6.34
CA ALA A 129 -9.33 -3.50 7.52
C ALA A 129 -9.06 -4.33 8.80
N SER A 130 -9.57 -5.55 8.88
CA SER A 130 -9.27 -6.47 9.99
C SER A 130 -8.01 -7.30 9.72
N LEU A 131 -7.75 -7.64 8.45
CA LEU A 131 -6.62 -8.43 8.02
C LEU A 131 -5.31 -7.66 8.17
N VAL A 132 -5.23 -6.44 7.63
CA VAL A 132 -3.94 -5.72 7.50
C VAL A 132 -3.24 -5.57 8.86
N PRO A 133 -3.88 -5.09 9.94
CA PRO A 133 -3.19 -4.98 11.23
C PRO A 133 -2.72 -6.32 11.80
N ARG A 134 -3.52 -7.38 11.63
CA ARG A 134 -3.16 -8.74 12.07
C ARG A 134 -1.97 -9.27 11.27
N TRP A 135 -2.02 -9.12 9.96
CA TRP A 135 -0.97 -9.56 9.05
C TRP A 135 0.35 -8.84 9.32
N ILE A 136 0.31 -7.51 9.51
CA ILE A 136 1.48 -6.73 9.90
C ILE A 136 2.06 -7.23 11.24
N ALA A 137 1.23 -7.49 12.24
CA ALA A 137 1.70 -7.96 13.54
C ALA A 137 2.26 -9.40 13.55
N GLU A 138 1.80 -10.26 12.63
CA GLU A 138 2.19 -11.68 12.57
C GLU A 138 3.42 -11.91 11.68
N ASP A 139 3.50 -11.23 10.54
CA ASP A 139 4.46 -11.56 9.48
C ASP A 139 5.55 -10.50 9.28
N TRP A 140 5.38 -9.28 9.83
CA TRP A 140 6.34 -8.19 9.64
C TRP A 140 7.10 -7.89 10.94
N PRO A 141 8.37 -7.44 10.86
CA PRO A 141 9.24 -7.28 12.02
C PRO A 141 9.03 -5.95 12.77
N PHE A 142 7.90 -5.28 12.56
CA PHE A 142 7.66 -3.93 13.08
C PHE A 142 7.18 -3.98 14.53
N GLU A 143 7.74 -3.09 15.36
CA GLU A 143 7.32 -2.91 16.75
C GLU A 143 6.31 -1.75 16.90
N ARG A 144 6.39 -0.75 16.02
CA ARG A 144 5.57 0.48 16.06
C ARG A 144 5.02 0.84 14.66
N PRO A 145 4.28 -0.07 14.01
CA PRO A 145 3.65 0.24 12.73
C PRO A 145 2.62 1.35 12.88
N ARG A 146 2.50 2.20 11.87
CA ARG A 146 1.52 3.29 11.80
C ARG A 146 0.55 3.05 10.66
N PHE A 147 -0.76 3.03 10.95
CA PHE A 147 -1.79 2.87 9.93
C PHE A 147 -2.39 4.22 9.52
N ILE A 148 -1.88 4.80 8.43
CA ILE A 148 -2.29 6.12 7.93
C ILE A 148 -3.70 6.05 7.33
N GLY A 149 -4.52 7.05 7.66
CA GLY A 149 -5.95 7.07 7.33
C GLY A 149 -6.82 6.23 8.28
N ARG A 150 -6.22 5.60 9.31
CA ARG A 150 -6.91 4.79 10.32
C ARG A 150 -6.61 5.25 11.73
N ASP A 151 -5.36 5.15 12.17
CA ASP A 151 -4.92 5.59 13.50
C ASP A 151 -4.81 7.11 13.59
N LEU A 152 -4.44 7.72 12.47
CA LEU A 152 -4.33 9.15 12.25
C LEU A 152 -4.74 9.48 10.81
N SER A 153 -5.27 10.67 10.60
CA SER A 153 -5.55 11.20 9.26
C SER A 153 -4.27 11.56 8.51
N TRP A 154 -4.33 11.61 7.18
CA TRP A 154 -3.25 12.09 6.32
C TRP A 154 -2.76 13.49 6.70
N ARG A 155 -3.68 14.37 7.11
CA ARG A 155 -3.33 15.73 7.56
C ARG A 155 -2.57 15.72 8.89
N GLU A 156 -2.95 14.86 9.83
CA GLU A 156 -2.20 14.69 11.07
C GLU A 156 -0.82 14.11 10.82
N TRP A 157 -0.72 13.15 9.89
CA TRP A 157 0.55 12.57 9.45
C TRP A 157 1.48 13.62 8.82
N LEU A 158 0.98 14.43 7.88
CA LEU A 158 1.74 15.53 7.25
C LEU A 158 2.28 16.55 8.27
N ALA A 159 1.57 16.73 9.38
CA ALA A 159 1.96 17.65 10.45
C ALA A 159 2.99 17.07 11.42
N LEU A 160 3.30 15.76 11.35
CA LEU A 160 4.36 15.16 12.14
C LEU A 160 5.74 15.66 11.69
N PRO A 161 6.71 15.73 12.61
CA PRO A 161 8.10 15.97 12.23
C PRO A 161 8.61 14.82 11.36
N ASP A 162 9.47 15.16 10.40
CA ASP A 162 10.14 14.17 9.57
C ASP A 162 10.96 13.21 10.45
N ALA A 163 11.08 11.96 10.04
CA ALA A 163 12.01 11.04 10.66
C ALA A 163 13.42 11.60 10.50
N ASP A 164 14.17 11.70 11.60
CA ASP A 164 15.57 12.14 11.52
C ASP A 164 16.33 11.18 10.60
N ALA A 165 16.93 11.72 9.53
CA ALA A 165 17.75 10.94 8.59
C ALA A 165 18.96 10.26 9.27
N ASP A 166 19.29 10.68 10.50
CA ASP A 166 20.48 10.32 11.27
C ASP A 166 20.16 9.92 12.74
N ALA A 167 19.00 9.32 13.04
CA ALA A 167 18.70 8.91 14.43
C ALA A 167 19.62 7.81 15.00
N ASP A 168 20.54 7.24 14.21
CA ASP A 168 21.52 6.25 14.66
C ASP A 168 22.89 6.42 13.95
N ALA A 169 23.51 7.61 14.09
CA ALA A 169 24.93 7.83 13.78
C ALA A 169 25.81 7.69 15.04
#